data_AF-A0A433SL30-F1
#
_entry.id   AF-A0A433SL30-F1
#
_cell.length_a   1.000
_cell.length_b   1.000
_cell.length_c   1.000
_cell.angle_alpha   90.00
_cell.angle_beta   90.00
_cell.angle_gamma   90.00
#
_symmetry.space_group_name_H-M   'P 1'
#
loop_
_entity.id
_entity.type
_entity.pdbx_description
1 polymer ?
#
loop_
_entity_poly.entity_id
_entity_poly.type
_entity_poly.pdbx_seq_one_letter_code
_entity_poly.pdbx_strand_id
1 'polypeptide(L)'
;DHYALVTGLDLSGESDGLLGLVTNIPSVCDIDRVSLNELQLPAVAAVMAHELGHCLGSQHDGLTRGFCRDEQQFIMAAFFGGNVPQQNVGNPFRFSKCSIQYFQAALQDKNCLRRDDFRGSPLPSTTPLVGQQFSLDQQCDSFFRGSKACREQITLSAGSWAEICRNALCLFPGPTEFCFPLTPLEFTSCGNRKWCRSGFCVESADAPEKPVDCPAGDNSKKSCDVNSCSTSYDDSTRFIECCDTCRPIK
;
A
#
# COMPACT_ATOMS: atom_id res chain seq x y z
N ASP A 1 -21.34 1.26 -14.28
CA ASP A 1 -20.95 -0.16 -14.41
C ASP A 1 -20.54 -0.83 -13.11
N HIS A 2 -20.06 -0.08 -12.14
CA HIS A 2 -19.91 -0.49 -10.76
C HIS A 2 -19.95 0.80 -9.93
N TYR A 3 -20.55 0.77 -8.74
CA TYR A 3 -20.52 1.89 -7.80
C TYR A 3 -19.70 1.49 -6.58
N ALA A 4 -18.67 2.27 -6.28
CA ALA A 4 -17.90 2.09 -5.06
C ALA A 4 -18.23 3.22 -4.09
N LEU A 5 -18.79 2.86 -2.92
CA LEU A 5 -18.93 3.77 -1.80
C LEU A 5 -17.70 3.61 -0.90
N VAL A 6 -17.09 4.74 -0.54
CA VAL A 6 -15.95 4.79 0.38
C VAL A 6 -16.41 5.54 1.64
N THR A 7 -16.17 4.97 2.82
CA THR A 7 -16.63 5.52 4.09
C THR A 7 -15.52 5.53 5.14
N GLY A 8 -15.52 6.54 6.02
CA GLY A 8 -14.65 6.56 7.21
C GLY A 8 -15.26 5.85 8.42
N LEU A 9 -16.39 5.14 8.23
CA LEU A 9 -16.98 4.29 9.26
C LEU A 9 -16.20 2.99 9.35
N ASP A 10 -15.95 2.54 10.58
CA ASP A 10 -15.44 1.21 10.88
C ASP A 10 -16.49 0.17 10.45
N LEU A 11 -16.15 -0.61 9.41
CA LEU A 11 -17.02 -1.66 8.87
C LEU A 11 -16.86 -2.99 9.61
N SER A 12 -15.80 -3.14 10.40
CA SER A 12 -15.47 -4.38 11.08
C SER A 12 -16.54 -4.74 12.12
N GLY A 13 -17.00 -3.76 12.92
CA GLY A 13 -18.05 -3.99 13.92
C GLY A 13 -17.66 -5.10 14.91
N GLU A 14 -18.42 -6.20 14.95
CA GLU A 14 -18.05 -7.41 15.72
C GLU A 14 -17.18 -8.41 14.94
N SER A 15 -16.98 -8.18 13.63
CA SER A 15 -16.15 -9.01 12.76
C SER A 15 -14.73 -8.45 12.73
N ASP A 16 -13.75 -9.19 13.23
CA ASP A 16 -12.35 -8.75 13.21
C ASP A 16 -11.85 -8.50 11.77
N GLY A 17 -11.65 -7.22 11.41
CA GLY A 17 -10.85 -6.81 10.24
C GLY A 17 -11.55 -6.76 8.88
N LEU A 18 -12.89 -6.69 8.82
CA LEU A 18 -13.60 -6.45 7.55
C LEU A 18 -13.35 -5.02 7.05
N LEU A 19 -12.73 -4.85 5.88
CA LEU A 19 -12.46 -3.53 5.26
C LEU A 19 -13.35 -3.22 4.05
N GLY A 20 -14.07 -4.21 3.52
CA GLY A 20 -14.90 -4.04 2.35
C GLY A 20 -15.96 -5.12 2.23
N LEU A 21 -17.00 -4.85 1.45
CA LEU A 21 -18.00 -5.85 1.08
C LEU A 21 -18.65 -5.53 -0.27
N VAL A 22 -19.08 -6.59 -0.95
CA VAL A 22 -19.99 -6.52 -2.09
C VAL A 22 -21.36 -7.12 -1.76
N THR A 23 -22.37 -6.67 -2.48
CA THR A 23 -23.74 -7.20 -2.41
C THR A 23 -23.87 -8.63 -2.94
N ASN A 24 -23.16 -8.98 -4.03
CA ASN A 24 -23.21 -10.29 -4.66
C ASN A 24 -21.96 -10.59 -5.51
N ILE A 25 -21.67 -11.89 -5.69
CA ILE A 25 -20.53 -12.41 -6.47
C ILE A 25 -21.04 -13.43 -7.51
N PRO A 26 -20.95 -13.15 -8.81
CA PRO A 26 -20.70 -11.85 -9.42
C PRO A 26 -21.90 -10.91 -9.26
N SER A 27 -21.66 -9.60 -9.41
CA SER A 27 -22.72 -8.58 -9.53
C SER A 27 -22.55 -7.68 -10.76
N VAL A 28 -21.48 -7.87 -11.53
CA VAL A 28 -21.23 -7.10 -12.76
C VAL A 28 -22.42 -7.19 -13.72
N CYS A 29 -22.80 -6.02 -14.26
CA CYS A 29 -23.96 -5.85 -15.14
C CYS A 29 -25.35 -6.12 -14.52
N ASP A 30 -25.46 -6.30 -13.21
CA ASP A 30 -26.74 -6.43 -12.53
C ASP A 30 -27.14 -5.12 -11.82
N ILE A 31 -28.33 -5.07 -11.19
CA ILE A 31 -28.81 -3.85 -10.51
C ILE A 31 -27.98 -3.55 -9.24
N ASP A 32 -27.57 -4.60 -8.52
CA ASP A 32 -26.85 -4.51 -7.25
C ASP A 32 -25.33 -4.59 -7.45
N ARG A 33 -24.76 -3.74 -8.31
CA ARG A 33 -23.31 -3.69 -8.60
C ARG A 33 -22.58 -2.66 -7.75
N VAL A 34 -22.64 -2.86 -6.43
CA VAL A 34 -22.13 -1.90 -5.43
C VAL A 34 -21.11 -2.58 -4.52
N SER A 35 -20.01 -1.89 -4.23
CA SER A 35 -19.11 -2.22 -3.13
C SER A 35 -19.11 -1.12 -2.07
N LEU A 36 -19.03 -1.49 -0.80
CA LEU A 36 -18.70 -0.60 0.31
C LEU A 36 -17.25 -0.83 0.73
N ASN A 37 -16.49 0.23 0.94
CA ASN A 37 -15.07 0.17 1.25
C ASN A 37 -14.77 1.11 2.41
N GLU A 38 -14.04 0.61 3.41
CA GLU A 38 -13.52 1.43 4.50
C GLU A 38 -12.32 2.26 4.01
N LEU A 39 -12.33 3.54 4.36
CA LEU A 39 -11.24 4.47 4.10
C LEU A 39 -10.12 4.26 5.12
N GLN A 40 -9.27 3.26 4.85
CA GLN A 40 -8.03 3.07 5.59
C GLN A 40 -6.84 3.34 4.68
N LEU A 41 -6.19 4.49 4.83
CA LEU A 41 -4.97 4.80 4.08
C LEU A 41 -3.76 4.08 4.69
N PRO A 42 -2.83 3.54 3.88
CA PRO A 42 -2.80 3.54 2.42
C PRO A 42 -3.56 2.37 1.74
N ALA A 43 -4.22 1.51 2.50
CA ALA A 43 -4.82 0.24 2.05
C ALA A 43 -6.05 0.36 1.13
N VAL A 44 -6.80 1.47 1.20
CA VAL A 44 -8.11 1.64 0.55
C VAL A 44 -8.11 1.31 -0.95
N ALA A 45 -7.05 1.62 -1.69
CA ALA A 45 -6.96 1.31 -3.12
C ALA A 45 -6.93 -0.21 -3.38
N ALA A 46 -6.24 -0.98 -2.53
CA ALA A 46 -6.18 -2.43 -2.62
C ALA A 46 -7.53 -3.06 -2.23
N VAL A 47 -8.19 -2.52 -1.19
CA VAL A 47 -9.54 -2.93 -0.78
C VAL A 47 -10.53 -2.69 -1.92
N MET A 48 -10.54 -1.50 -2.53
CA MET A 48 -11.40 -1.21 -3.67
C MET A 48 -11.15 -2.13 -4.87
N ALA A 49 -9.89 -2.48 -5.14
CA ALA A 49 -9.54 -3.44 -6.19
C ALA A 49 -10.05 -4.85 -5.85
N HIS A 50 -9.97 -5.26 -4.58
CA HIS A 50 -10.49 -6.53 -4.07
C HIS A 50 -12.02 -6.62 -4.27
N GLU A 51 -12.76 -5.61 -3.82
CA GLU A 51 -14.22 -5.58 -3.95
C GLU A 51 -14.67 -5.49 -5.42
N LEU A 52 -13.92 -4.77 -6.26
CA LEU A 52 -14.17 -4.79 -7.70
C LEU A 52 -13.93 -6.19 -8.30
N GLY A 53 -12.93 -6.93 -7.81
CA GLY A 53 -12.69 -8.33 -8.19
C GLY A 53 -13.88 -9.23 -7.81
N HIS A 54 -14.46 -9.05 -6.64
CA HIS A 54 -15.69 -9.72 -6.25
C HIS A 54 -16.87 -9.37 -7.16
N CYS A 55 -17.04 -8.08 -7.52
CA CYS A 55 -18.07 -7.66 -8.48
C CYS A 55 -17.91 -8.37 -9.84
N LEU A 56 -16.67 -8.55 -10.28
CA LEU A 56 -16.30 -9.29 -11.49
C LEU A 56 -16.34 -10.81 -11.32
N GLY A 57 -16.80 -11.33 -10.18
CA GLY A 57 -17.08 -12.74 -9.95
C GLY A 57 -15.96 -13.56 -9.32
N SER A 58 -14.82 -12.95 -8.97
CA SER A 58 -13.77 -13.70 -8.28
C SER A 58 -14.19 -14.03 -6.85
N GLN A 59 -13.89 -15.26 -6.43
CA GLN A 59 -13.83 -15.62 -5.01
C GLN A 59 -12.45 -15.27 -4.43
N HIS A 60 -12.30 -15.42 -3.12
CA HIS A 60 -10.97 -15.38 -2.50
C HIS A 60 -10.07 -16.48 -3.09
N ASP A 61 -8.77 -16.20 -3.19
CA ASP A 61 -7.80 -17.11 -3.79
C ASP A 61 -7.71 -18.45 -3.03
N GLY A 62 -7.82 -18.44 -1.70
CA GLY A 62 -7.85 -19.64 -0.86
C GLY A 62 -9.03 -20.58 -1.11
N LEU A 63 -10.13 -20.11 -1.71
CA LEU A 63 -11.32 -20.92 -2.00
C LEU A 63 -11.22 -21.70 -3.32
N THR A 64 -10.08 -21.63 -4.00
CA THR A 64 -9.86 -22.23 -5.33
C THR A 64 -9.36 -23.68 -5.27
N ARG A 65 -9.68 -24.44 -4.22
CA ARG A 65 -9.24 -25.84 -4.02
C ARG A 65 -7.71 -26.04 -4.19
N GLY A 66 -6.92 -25.02 -3.84
CA GLY A 66 -5.45 -25.06 -3.84
C GLY A 66 -4.75 -24.64 -5.14
N PHE A 67 -5.48 -24.22 -6.18
CA PHE A 67 -4.87 -23.70 -7.42
C PHE A 67 -4.21 -22.33 -7.25
N CYS A 68 -4.84 -21.48 -6.44
CA CYS A 68 -4.32 -20.25 -5.88
C CYS A 68 -4.46 -20.32 -4.34
N ARG A 69 -3.69 -19.49 -3.62
CA ARG A 69 -3.72 -19.48 -2.15
C ARG A 69 -3.60 -18.06 -1.62
N ASP A 70 -4.25 -17.79 -0.49
CA ASP A 70 -4.23 -16.46 0.12
C ASP A 70 -2.81 -16.04 0.55
N GLU A 71 -1.94 -16.99 0.92
CA GLU A 71 -0.54 -16.72 1.28
C GLU A 71 0.31 -16.24 0.09
N GLN A 72 -0.21 -16.33 -1.13
CA GLN A 72 0.42 -15.71 -2.29
C GLN A 72 0.18 -14.20 -2.34
N GLN A 73 -0.79 -13.69 -1.57
CA GLN A 73 -1.11 -12.27 -1.40
C GLN A 73 -1.35 -11.55 -2.72
N PHE A 74 -2.07 -12.20 -3.65
CA PHE A 74 -2.69 -11.49 -4.76
C PHE A 74 -3.83 -10.62 -4.25
N ILE A 75 -4.36 -9.73 -5.10
CA ILE A 75 -5.43 -8.81 -4.70
C ILE A 75 -6.61 -9.53 -4.05
N MET A 76 -6.97 -10.75 -4.49
CA MET A 76 -8.09 -11.54 -3.96
C MET A 76 -7.72 -12.46 -2.79
N ALA A 77 -6.58 -12.27 -2.14
CA ALA A 77 -6.31 -12.95 -0.88
C ALA A 77 -7.35 -12.54 0.17
N ALA A 78 -7.86 -13.50 0.95
CA ALA A 78 -8.88 -13.27 1.99
C ALA A 78 -8.42 -12.37 3.15
N PHE A 79 -7.13 -12.06 3.23
CA PHE A 79 -6.56 -11.18 4.24
C PHE A 79 -5.67 -10.13 3.57
N PHE A 80 -5.69 -8.92 4.14
CA PHE A 80 -4.83 -7.82 3.73
C PHE A 80 -3.74 -7.57 4.78
N GLY A 81 -2.54 -7.21 4.31
CA GLY A 81 -1.40 -6.91 5.17
C GLY A 81 -0.55 -8.12 5.55
N GLY A 82 0.36 -7.91 6.50
CA GLY A 82 1.38 -8.90 6.87
C GLY A 82 2.64 -8.81 6.00
N ASN A 83 3.61 -9.67 6.30
CA ASN A 83 4.89 -9.69 5.60
C ASN A 83 4.73 -10.38 4.24
N VAL A 84 4.98 -9.65 3.17
CA VAL A 84 5.00 -10.18 1.80
C VAL A 84 6.30 -10.95 1.56
N PRO A 85 6.25 -12.27 1.32
CA PRO A 85 7.45 -13.06 1.05
C PRO A 85 8.15 -12.60 -0.23
N GLN A 86 9.47 -12.81 -0.31
CA GLN A 86 10.27 -12.39 -1.47
C GLN A 86 9.75 -12.96 -2.79
N GLN A 87 9.31 -14.22 -2.79
CA GLN A 87 8.76 -14.88 -3.98
C GLN A 87 7.42 -14.29 -4.46
N ASN A 88 6.78 -13.47 -3.61
CA ASN A 88 5.46 -12.89 -3.87
C ASN A 88 5.50 -11.38 -4.10
N VAL A 89 6.70 -10.76 -4.25
CA VAL A 89 6.79 -9.32 -4.53
C VAL A 89 5.94 -8.99 -5.77
N GLY A 90 5.09 -7.96 -5.63
CA GLY A 90 4.20 -7.49 -6.68
C GLY A 90 2.87 -8.23 -6.79
N ASN A 91 2.67 -9.36 -6.10
CA ASN A 91 1.35 -10.01 -6.04
C ASN A 91 0.27 -9.08 -5.46
N PRO A 92 0.52 -8.27 -4.42
CA PRO A 92 -0.49 -7.35 -3.89
C PRO A 92 -1.00 -6.30 -4.89
N PHE A 93 -0.33 -6.17 -6.04
CA PHE A 93 -0.67 -5.21 -7.09
C PHE A 93 -1.29 -5.87 -8.33
N ARG A 94 -1.63 -7.17 -8.28
CA ARG A 94 -2.23 -7.89 -9.40
C ARG A 94 -3.20 -8.98 -8.96
N PHE A 95 -4.12 -9.31 -9.86
CA PHE A 95 -5.02 -10.44 -9.71
C PHE A 95 -4.30 -11.76 -10.01
N SER A 96 -4.73 -12.84 -9.34
CA SER A 96 -4.20 -14.18 -9.59
C SER A 96 -4.75 -14.73 -10.92
N LYS A 97 -4.15 -15.81 -11.41
CA LYS A 97 -4.70 -16.56 -12.54
C LYS A 97 -6.10 -17.11 -12.27
N CYS A 98 -6.44 -17.40 -11.01
CA CYS A 98 -7.75 -17.91 -10.62
C CYS A 98 -8.80 -16.80 -10.70
N SER A 99 -8.48 -15.60 -10.22
CA SER A 99 -9.34 -14.43 -10.37
C SER A 99 -9.62 -14.13 -11.84
N ILE A 100 -8.61 -14.19 -12.71
CA ILE A 100 -8.76 -13.97 -14.15
C ILE A 100 -9.75 -14.98 -14.78
N GLN A 101 -9.69 -16.26 -14.37
CA GLN A 101 -10.64 -17.27 -14.84
C GLN A 101 -12.08 -16.97 -14.42
N TYR A 102 -12.29 -16.53 -13.18
CA TYR A 102 -13.60 -16.08 -12.71
C TYR A 102 -14.10 -14.87 -13.50
N PHE A 103 -13.23 -13.88 -13.77
CA PHE A 103 -13.60 -12.69 -14.55
C PHE A 103 -14.03 -13.08 -15.97
N GLN A 104 -13.29 -13.98 -16.62
CA GLN A 104 -13.63 -14.47 -17.96
C GLN A 104 -15.00 -15.15 -17.98
N ALA A 105 -15.29 -16.00 -16.99
CA ALA A 105 -16.58 -16.67 -16.88
C ALA A 105 -17.73 -15.68 -16.61
N ALA A 106 -17.55 -14.73 -15.69
CA ALA A 106 -18.58 -13.76 -15.33
C ALA A 106 -18.91 -12.79 -16.49
N LEU A 107 -17.93 -12.50 -17.36
CA LEU A 107 -18.07 -11.54 -18.46
C LEU A 107 -18.43 -12.18 -19.81
N GLN A 108 -18.41 -13.52 -19.92
CA GLN A 108 -18.53 -14.23 -21.20
C GLN A 108 -19.71 -13.76 -22.06
N ASP A 109 -20.89 -13.61 -21.45
CA ASP A 109 -22.13 -13.24 -22.14
C ASP A 109 -22.62 -11.82 -21.79
N LYS A 110 -21.79 -11.01 -21.13
CA LYS A 110 -22.15 -9.66 -20.67
C LYS A 110 -21.68 -8.60 -21.68
N ASN A 111 -22.58 -7.71 -22.07
CA ASN A 111 -22.27 -6.59 -22.99
C ASN A 111 -22.33 -5.21 -22.32
N CYS A 112 -22.73 -5.11 -21.04
CA CYS A 112 -22.96 -3.81 -20.42
C CYS A 112 -21.68 -2.95 -20.28
N LEU A 113 -20.50 -3.58 -20.26
CA LEU A 113 -19.20 -2.91 -20.17
C LEU A 113 -18.61 -2.52 -21.54
N ARG A 114 -19.28 -2.87 -22.64
CA ARG A 114 -18.80 -2.63 -24.01
C ARG A 114 -19.33 -1.32 -24.59
N ARG A 115 -19.75 -0.39 -23.74
CA ARG A 115 -20.31 0.88 -24.16
C ARG A 115 -19.23 1.82 -24.66
N ASP A 116 -19.45 2.30 -25.86
CA ASP A 116 -18.63 3.21 -26.65
C ASP A 116 -19.13 4.67 -26.57
N ASP A 117 -20.23 4.90 -25.85
CA ASP A 117 -20.83 6.22 -25.63
C ASP A 117 -20.50 6.83 -24.25
N PHE A 118 -19.34 6.49 -23.67
CA PHE A 118 -18.89 7.06 -22.40
C PHE A 118 -18.84 8.60 -22.48
N ARG A 119 -19.66 9.27 -21.65
CA ARG A 119 -19.76 10.74 -21.59
C ARG A 119 -19.03 11.36 -20.38
N GLY A 120 -18.22 10.58 -19.67
CA GLY A 120 -17.46 11.09 -18.55
C GLY A 120 -16.19 11.80 -19.01
N SER A 121 -15.60 12.60 -18.12
CA SER A 121 -14.24 13.08 -18.32
C SER A 121 -13.30 11.88 -18.39
N PRO A 122 -12.35 11.84 -19.34
CA PRO A 122 -11.30 10.84 -19.30
C PRO A 122 -10.59 10.91 -17.95
N LEU A 123 -10.16 9.75 -17.43
CA LEU A 123 -9.27 9.72 -16.28
C LEU A 123 -8.05 10.61 -16.57
N PRO A 124 -7.50 11.30 -15.57
CA PRO A 124 -6.26 12.07 -15.75
C PRO A 124 -5.21 11.21 -16.45
N SER A 125 -4.59 11.76 -17.49
CA SER A 125 -3.58 11.02 -18.28
C SER A 125 -2.31 10.72 -17.47
N THR A 126 -2.11 11.42 -16.36
CA THR A 126 -0.98 11.25 -15.46
C THR A 126 -1.41 10.51 -14.20
N THR A 127 -0.75 9.38 -13.90
CA THR A 127 -0.91 8.70 -12.62
C THR A 127 -0.48 9.63 -11.48
N PRO A 128 -1.35 9.89 -10.49
CA PRO A 128 -0.98 10.70 -9.34
C PRO A 128 0.19 10.05 -8.58
N LEU A 129 1.23 10.84 -8.28
CA LEU A 129 2.39 10.41 -7.50
C LEU A 129 2.07 10.39 -6.01
N VAL A 130 1.10 9.57 -5.59
CA VAL A 130 0.53 9.60 -4.22
C VAL A 130 1.57 9.37 -3.12
N GLY A 131 2.54 8.48 -3.32
CA GLY A 131 3.64 8.28 -2.36
C GLY A 131 4.62 9.45 -2.28
N GLN A 132 4.50 10.47 -3.15
CA GLN A 132 5.21 11.74 -3.05
C GLN A 132 4.39 12.82 -2.33
N GLN A 133 3.08 12.62 -2.18
CA GLN A 133 2.21 13.51 -1.41
C GLN A 133 2.14 13.12 0.07
N PHE A 134 2.35 11.84 0.37
CA PHE A 134 2.36 11.30 1.73
C PHE A 134 3.72 10.66 2.02
N SER A 135 4.48 11.29 2.92
CA SER A 135 5.70 10.71 3.48
C SER A 135 5.42 9.36 4.15
N LEU A 136 6.45 8.54 4.31
CA LEU A 136 6.29 7.23 4.96
C LEU A 136 5.73 7.35 6.38
N ASP A 137 6.13 8.38 7.14
CA ASP A 137 5.56 8.67 8.45
C ASP A 137 4.07 9.01 8.40
N GLN A 138 3.61 9.75 7.38
CA GLN A 138 2.20 10.06 7.19
C GLN A 138 1.39 8.83 6.78
N GLN A 139 1.98 7.93 5.99
CA GLN A 139 1.34 6.65 5.64
C GLN A 139 1.17 5.77 6.88
N CYS A 140 2.19 5.66 7.73
CA CYS A 140 2.08 4.96 9.01
C CYS A 140 1.03 5.61 9.92
N ASP A 141 1.07 6.93 10.09
CA ASP A 141 0.13 7.70 10.94
C ASP A 141 -1.32 7.58 10.48
N SER A 142 -1.53 7.52 9.16
CA SER A 142 -2.86 7.35 8.57
C SER A 142 -3.44 5.96 8.84
N PHE A 143 -2.59 4.95 8.96
CA PHE A 143 -3.02 3.58 9.26
C PHE A 143 -3.29 3.40 10.76
N PHE A 144 -2.35 3.86 11.61
CA PHE A 144 -2.55 3.97 13.06
C PHE A 144 -2.07 5.33 13.55
N ARG A 145 -2.99 6.12 14.13
CA ARG A 145 -2.69 7.46 14.62
C ARG A 145 -1.52 7.45 15.61
N GLY A 146 -0.50 8.27 15.35
CA GLY A 146 0.73 8.34 16.17
C GLY A 146 1.83 7.36 15.76
N SER A 147 1.56 6.46 14.80
CA SER A 147 2.54 5.57 14.19
C SER A 147 3.51 6.33 13.27
N LYS A 148 4.72 5.78 13.11
CA LYS A 148 5.82 6.34 12.32
C LYS A 148 6.64 5.21 11.72
N ALA A 149 7.48 5.52 10.73
CA ALA A 149 8.37 4.53 10.14
C ALA A 149 9.41 4.05 11.17
N CYS A 150 9.62 2.74 11.24
CA CYS A 150 10.65 2.11 12.07
C CYS A 150 12.04 2.25 11.44
N ARG A 151 12.56 3.49 11.38
CA ARG A 151 13.80 3.84 10.67
C ARG A 151 15.00 3.03 11.12
N GLU A 152 15.15 2.80 12.43
CA GLU A 152 16.23 1.99 12.97
C GLU A 152 16.19 0.56 12.41
N GLN A 153 15.05 -0.11 12.48
CA GLN A 153 14.91 -1.47 11.96
C GLN A 153 15.08 -1.53 10.43
N ILE A 154 14.53 -0.54 9.70
CA ILE A 154 14.68 -0.44 8.24
C ILE A 154 16.15 -0.24 7.85
N THR A 155 16.89 0.55 8.62
CA THR A 155 18.31 0.88 8.34
C THR A 155 19.23 -0.28 8.71
N LEU A 156 18.97 -0.98 9.82
CA LEU A 156 19.84 -2.02 10.37
C LEU A 156 19.62 -3.42 9.76
N SER A 157 18.49 -3.67 9.10
CA SER A 157 18.21 -4.99 8.50
C SER A 157 18.80 -5.13 7.08
N ALA A 158 19.30 -6.34 6.77
CA ALA A 158 20.03 -6.67 5.53
C ALA A 158 19.11 -6.61 4.30
N GLY A 159 18.94 -5.42 3.72
CA GLY A 159 18.09 -5.21 2.54
C GLY A 159 17.87 -3.77 2.10
N SER A 160 18.28 -2.77 2.89
CA SER A 160 18.19 -1.33 2.57
C SER A 160 16.77 -0.80 2.44
N TRP A 161 16.66 0.53 2.41
CA TRP A 161 15.45 1.25 2.09
C TRP A 161 14.72 0.79 0.82
N ALA A 162 15.35 -0.01 -0.05
CA ALA A 162 14.68 -0.70 -1.15
C ALA A 162 13.57 -1.67 -0.71
N GLU A 163 13.74 -2.36 0.41
CA GLU A 163 12.80 -3.38 0.90
C GLU A 163 11.48 -2.80 1.42
N ILE A 164 11.44 -1.50 1.72
CA ILE A 164 10.19 -0.85 2.17
C ILE A 164 9.10 -0.99 1.12
N CYS A 165 9.45 -1.05 -0.17
CA CYS A 165 8.49 -1.17 -1.25
C CYS A 165 7.71 -2.49 -1.18
N ARG A 166 8.34 -3.53 -0.63
CA ARG A 166 7.69 -4.82 -0.37
C ARG A 166 7.03 -4.83 1.00
N ASN A 167 7.76 -4.42 2.04
CA ASN A 167 7.34 -4.43 3.44
C ASN A 167 7.90 -3.21 4.16
N ALA A 168 7.22 -2.08 4.09
CA ALA A 168 7.55 -0.95 4.95
C ALA A 168 7.27 -1.32 6.41
N LEU A 169 8.00 -0.74 7.35
CA LEU A 169 7.82 -1.04 8.78
C LEU A 169 7.31 0.21 9.49
N CYS A 170 6.16 0.08 10.16
CA CYS A 170 5.53 1.13 10.93
C CYS A 170 5.46 0.72 12.41
N LEU A 171 5.64 1.68 13.31
CA LEU A 171 5.56 1.47 14.75
C LEU A 171 4.10 1.29 15.17
N PHE A 172 3.75 0.19 15.82
CA PHE A 172 2.44 0.05 16.45
C PHE A 172 2.34 0.99 17.67
N PRO A 173 1.39 1.94 17.70
CA PRO A 173 1.24 2.82 18.84
C PRO A 173 0.56 2.06 20.00
N GLY A 174 1.28 1.81 21.09
CA GLY A 174 0.73 1.07 22.23
C GLY A 174 1.72 0.86 23.37
N PRO A 175 1.31 0.15 24.43
CA PRO A 175 2.17 -0.13 25.59
C PRO A 175 3.36 -1.04 25.25
N THR A 176 3.23 -1.85 24.19
CA THR A 176 4.32 -2.64 23.63
C THR A 176 4.66 -2.09 22.26
N GLU A 177 5.79 -1.39 22.16
CA GLU A 177 6.29 -0.88 20.90
C GLU A 177 6.85 -2.05 20.06
N PHE A 178 6.23 -2.30 18.90
CA PHE A 178 6.75 -3.23 17.90
C PHE A 178 6.48 -2.69 16.49
N CYS A 179 7.27 -3.14 15.52
CA CYS A 179 7.09 -2.74 14.13
C CYS A 179 6.25 -3.76 13.37
N PHE A 180 5.23 -3.29 12.66
CA PHE A 180 4.38 -4.10 11.81
C PHE A 180 4.61 -3.75 10.33
N PRO A 181 4.43 -4.72 9.41
CA PRO A 181 4.59 -4.49 7.99
C PRO A 181 3.40 -3.72 7.40
N LEU A 182 3.70 -2.79 6.50
CA LEU A 182 2.76 -2.01 5.72
C LEU A 182 3.17 -2.08 4.24
N THR A 183 2.20 -2.20 3.32
CA THR A 183 2.47 -1.96 1.90
C THR A 183 2.42 -0.45 1.65
N PRO A 184 3.54 0.20 1.26
CA PRO A 184 3.54 1.64 1.03
C PRO A 184 2.79 1.99 -0.24
N LEU A 185 2.39 3.26 -0.36
CA LEU A 185 1.82 3.80 -1.60
C LEU A 185 2.80 3.69 -2.76
N GLU A 186 2.27 3.49 -3.97
CA GLU A 186 3.02 3.68 -5.21
C GLU A 186 3.73 5.03 -5.20
N PHE A 187 4.94 5.05 -5.73
CA PHE A 187 5.84 6.19 -5.78
C PHE A 187 6.40 6.62 -4.43
N THR A 188 6.29 5.86 -3.34
CA THR A 188 7.02 6.18 -2.08
C THR A 188 8.54 6.12 -2.31
N SER A 189 9.29 7.14 -1.87
CA SER A 189 10.75 7.18 -2.05
C SER A 189 11.45 6.06 -1.28
N CYS A 190 12.31 5.31 -1.98
CA CYS A 190 13.07 4.18 -1.43
C CYS A 190 14.58 4.32 -1.64
N GLY A 191 15.03 5.42 -2.23
CA GLY A 191 16.44 5.75 -2.42
C GLY A 191 16.61 7.00 -3.30
N ASN A 192 17.86 7.35 -3.62
CA ASN A 192 18.16 8.47 -4.50
C ASN A 192 17.65 8.21 -5.92
N ARG A 193 16.74 9.05 -6.44
CA ARG A 193 16.08 8.84 -7.75
C ARG A 193 15.42 7.46 -7.88
N LYS A 194 14.93 6.93 -6.76
CA LYS A 194 14.21 5.66 -6.69
C LYS A 194 12.92 5.79 -5.90
N TRP A 195 11.90 5.07 -6.36
CA TRP A 195 10.61 4.99 -5.68
C TRP A 195 9.98 3.60 -5.80
N CYS A 196 8.93 3.35 -5.03
CA CYS A 196 8.20 2.09 -5.07
C CYS A 196 7.28 2.01 -6.28
N ARG A 197 7.36 0.90 -7.00
CA ARG A 197 6.46 0.55 -8.09
C ARG A 197 6.15 -0.94 -8.06
N SER A 198 4.88 -1.28 -7.90
CA SER A 198 4.37 -2.65 -7.81
C SER A 198 5.17 -3.53 -6.83
N GLY A 199 5.54 -2.97 -5.68
CA GLY A 199 6.31 -3.67 -4.64
C GLY A 199 7.83 -3.59 -4.78
N PHE A 200 8.36 -3.00 -5.86
CA PHE A 200 9.80 -2.94 -6.14
C PHE A 200 10.35 -1.52 -6.02
N CYS A 201 11.57 -1.37 -5.52
CA CYS A 201 12.29 -0.11 -5.56
C CYS A 201 12.96 0.07 -6.92
N VAL A 202 12.46 1.00 -7.74
CA VAL A 202 12.90 1.19 -9.13
C VAL A 202 13.50 2.58 -9.34
N GLU A 203 14.50 2.67 -10.22
CA GLU A 203 15.05 3.96 -10.67
C GLU A 203 14.09 4.68 -11.62
N SER A 204 14.00 6.00 -11.47
CA SER A 204 13.23 6.88 -12.36
C SER A 204 13.87 8.26 -12.41
N ALA A 205 13.86 8.88 -13.60
CA ALA A 205 14.28 10.28 -13.75
C ALA A 205 13.32 11.26 -13.07
N ASP A 206 12.05 10.86 -12.91
CA ASP A 206 11.00 11.65 -12.26
C ASP A 206 10.97 11.46 -10.73
N ALA A 207 11.73 10.49 -10.20
CA ALA A 207 11.84 10.28 -8.77
C ALA A 207 12.75 11.36 -8.14
N PRO A 208 12.42 11.87 -6.94
CA PRO A 208 13.18 12.93 -6.31
C PRO A 208 14.61 12.48 -5.97
N GLU A 209 15.51 13.45 -5.95
CA GLU A 209 16.81 13.25 -5.32
C GLU A 209 16.63 13.15 -3.80
N LYS A 210 17.23 12.10 -3.22
CA LYS A 210 17.14 11.79 -1.80
C LYS A 210 18.47 11.20 -1.33
N PRO A 211 18.86 11.37 -0.07
CA PRO A 211 19.97 10.60 0.49
C PRO A 211 19.66 9.10 0.39
N VAL A 212 20.60 8.31 -0.10
CA VAL A 212 20.42 6.85 -0.36
C VAL A 212 19.94 6.09 0.88
N ASP A 213 20.40 6.52 2.05
CA ASP A 213 20.14 5.94 3.37
C ASP A 213 19.19 6.76 4.25
N CYS A 214 18.56 7.81 3.70
CA CYS A 214 17.51 8.58 4.35
C CYS A 214 16.34 8.96 3.41
N PRO A 215 15.82 8.05 2.56
CA PRO A 215 14.80 8.41 1.58
C PRO A 215 13.45 8.83 2.19
N ALA A 216 13.14 8.41 3.43
CA ALA A 216 11.96 8.86 4.16
C ALA A 216 12.15 10.19 4.91
N GLY A 217 13.36 10.75 4.93
CA GLY A 217 13.70 11.98 5.67
C GLY A 217 13.74 11.80 7.19
N ASP A 218 13.91 12.92 7.88
CA ASP A 218 13.97 12.99 9.35
C ASP A 218 12.71 12.41 10.03
N ASN A 219 12.87 11.91 11.25
CA ASN A 219 11.78 11.51 12.10
C ASN A 219 11.00 12.75 12.57
N SER A 220 9.72 12.80 12.19
CA SER A 220 8.82 13.88 12.56
C SER A 220 8.59 14.09 14.06
N LYS A 221 8.97 13.14 14.94
CA LYS A 221 8.94 13.30 16.41
C LYS A 221 10.20 13.92 16.99
N LYS A 222 11.26 14.09 16.22
CA LYS A 222 12.54 14.66 16.67
C LYS A 222 12.67 16.09 16.17
N SER A 223 13.13 16.98 17.04
CA SER A 223 13.56 18.31 16.63
C SER A 223 15.00 18.22 16.14
N CYS A 224 15.17 18.11 14.83
CA CYS A 224 16.47 18.02 14.19
C CYS A 224 17.04 19.42 13.94
N ASP A 225 18.22 19.70 14.50
CA ASP A 225 18.97 20.95 14.31
C ASP A 225 20.37 20.63 13.80
N VAL A 226 20.73 21.24 12.67
CA VAL A 226 22.02 21.11 12.00
C VAL A 226 23.20 21.39 12.94
N ASN A 227 23.06 22.32 13.89
CA ASN A 227 24.13 22.67 14.82
C ASN A 227 24.41 21.55 15.83
N SER A 228 23.39 20.73 16.15
CA SER A 228 23.50 19.64 17.11
C SER A 228 24.13 18.38 16.51
N CYS A 229 24.20 18.29 15.18
CA CYS A 229 24.72 17.13 14.45
C CYS A 229 26.21 16.84 14.70
N SER A 230 27.01 17.84 15.08
CA SER A 230 28.45 17.66 15.37
C SER A 230 28.80 17.70 16.85
N THR A 231 27.88 18.16 17.70
CA THR A 231 28.19 18.50 19.10
C THR A 231 27.43 17.67 20.11
N SER A 232 26.22 17.21 19.77
CA SER A 232 25.24 16.77 20.78
C SER A 232 24.47 15.50 20.41
N TYR A 233 24.25 15.25 19.12
CA TYR A 233 23.59 14.01 18.69
C TYR A 233 24.54 12.82 18.74
N ASP A 234 24.03 11.69 19.23
CA ASP A 234 24.67 10.39 19.05
C ASP A 234 24.52 9.90 17.60
N ASP A 235 25.21 8.82 17.26
CA ASP A 235 25.22 8.27 15.90
C ASP A 235 23.82 7.85 15.43
N SER A 236 22.99 7.29 16.32
CA SER A 236 21.62 6.89 15.98
C SER A 236 20.77 8.12 15.63
N THR A 237 20.79 9.14 16.48
CA THR A 237 20.06 10.38 16.23
C THR A 237 20.55 11.05 14.95
N ARG A 238 21.87 11.09 14.72
CA ARG A 238 22.46 11.74 13.55
C ARG A 238 22.19 11.01 12.24
N PHE A 239 22.28 9.68 12.20
CA PHE A 239 22.27 8.90 10.97
C PHE A 239 20.97 8.16 10.70
N ILE A 240 20.06 8.05 11.68
CA ILE A 240 18.76 7.37 11.53
C ILE A 240 17.61 8.35 11.73
N GLU A 241 17.64 9.13 12.82
CA GLU A 241 16.51 9.97 13.19
C GLU A 241 16.51 11.35 12.52
N CYS A 242 17.67 11.98 12.41
CA CYS A 242 17.88 13.32 11.84
C CYS A 242 18.79 13.26 10.59
N CYS A 243 18.67 12.16 9.84
CA CYS A 243 19.59 11.82 8.76
C CYS A 243 19.55 12.78 7.56
N ASP A 244 18.46 13.51 7.35
CA ASP A 244 18.32 14.52 6.30
C ASP A 244 18.92 15.85 6.78
N THR A 245 18.53 16.32 7.97
CA THR A 245 19.07 17.55 8.58
C THR A 245 20.58 17.50 8.81
N CYS A 246 21.11 16.35 9.25
CA CYS A 246 22.54 16.23 9.56
C CYS A 246 23.44 16.03 8.35
N ARG A 247 22.90 16.07 7.13
CA ARG A 247 23.68 16.03 5.89
C ARG A 247 23.87 17.42 5.30
N PRO A 248 25.03 17.71 4.67
CA PRO A 248 26.12 16.82 4.28
C PRO A 248 27.30 16.82 5.26
N ILE A 249 27.08 17.08 6.55
CA ILE A 249 28.15 17.18 7.56
C ILE A 249 28.83 15.80 7.72
N LYS A 250 29.80 15.54 6.83
CA LYS A 250 30.80 14.49 6.91
C LYS A 250 32.12 15.11 7.35
#